data_AF-A0A0Q4XLV5-F1
#
_entry.id   AF-A0A0Q4XLV5-F1
#
_cell.length_a   1.000
_cell.length_b   1.000
_cell.length_c   1.000
_cell.angle_alpha   90.00
_cell.angle_beta   90.00
_cell.angle_gamma   90.00
#
_symmetry.space_group_name_H-M   'P 1'
#
loop_
_entity.id
_entity.type
_entity.pdbx_description
1 polymer ?
#
loop_
_entity_poly.entity_id
_entity_poly.type
_entity_poly.pdbx_seq_one_letter_code
_entity_poly.pdbx_strand_id
1 'polypeptide(L)'
;MLAWLDAQPAEALWLTSVNVAELLFGLTRLPDGARERGLLASFASMLEVDFGGRVLDFDLRAAWSMSPHWPRAMCGTFPTSDWNW
;
A
#
# COMPACT_ATOMS: atom_id res chain seq x y z
N MET A 1 -12.16 2.46 16.99
CA MET A 1 -11.08 2.10 16.05
C MET A 1 -10.25 3.33 15.69
N LEU A 2 -10.85 4.44 15.24
CA LEU A 2 -10.09 5.69 15.01
C LEU A 2 -9.31 6.18 16.24
N ALA A 3 -9.93 6.18 17.42
CA ALA A 3 -9.26 6.66 18.65
C ALA A 3 -7.93 5.97 18.99
N TRP A 4 -7.71 4.73 18.53
CA TRP A 4 -6.41 4.08 18.70
C TRP A 4 -5.36 4.64 17.74
N LEU A 5 -5.75 4.88 16.49
CA LEU A 5 -4.89 5.47 15.46
C LEU A 5 -4.56 6.93 15.82
N ASP A 6 -5.56 7.68 16.26
CA ASP A 6 -5.42 9.09 16.69
C ASP A 6 -4.50 9.23 17.92
N ALA A 7 -4.31 8.15 18.68
CA ALA A 7 -3.41 8.12 19.84
C ALA A 7 -1.95 7.78 19.47
N GLN A 8 -1.66 7.40 18.22
CA GLN A 8 -0.29 7.10 17.78
C GLN A 8 0.44 8.40 17.39
N PRO A 9 1.73 8.56 17.76
CA PRO A 9 2.56 9.63 17.21
C PRO A 9 2.68 9.49 15.69
N ALA A 10 2.52 10.58 14.94
CA ALA A 10 2.52 10.56 13.48
C ALA A 10 3.84 10.02 12.90
N GLU A 11 4.96 10.28 13.55
CA GLU A 11 6.29 9.83 13.14
C GLU A 11 6.51 8.33 13.34
N ALA A 12 5.70 7.71 14.20
CA ALA A 12 5.71 6.26 14.43
C ALA A 12 4.86 5.50 13.40
N LEU A 13 4.07 6.19 12.58
CA LEU A 13 3.25 5.60 11.53
C LEU A 13 4.03 5.55 10.21
N TRP A 14 4.05 4.37 9.60
CA TRP A 14 4.74 4.10 8.34
C TRP A 14 3.83 3.33 7.40
N LEU A 15 4.02 3.53 6.10
CA LEU A 15 3.41 2.73 5.05
C LEU A 15 4.50 1.99 4.28
N THR A 16 4.12 0.89 3.64
CA THR A 16 4.97 0.27 2.60
C THR A 16 4.45 0.67 1.22
N SER A 17 5.31 0.62 0.20
CA SER A 17 4.89 0.82 -1.19
C SER A 17 3.80 -0.17 -1.64
N VAL A 18 3.73 -1.36 -1.01
CA VAL A 18 2.67 -2.34 -1.23
C VAL A 18 1.32 -1.82 -0.72
N ASN A 19 1.26 -1.31 0.51
CA ASN A 19 0.03 -0.69 1.04
C ASN A 19 -0.42 0.48 0.17
N VAL A 20 0.52 1.29 -0.33
CA VAL A 20 0.21 2.39 -1.25
C VAL A 20 -0.41 1.87 -2.54
N ALA A 21 0.16 0.83 -3.14
CA ALA A 21 -0.37 0.22 -4.37
C ALA A 21 -1.78 -0.35 -4.17
N GLU A 22 -2.03 -1.03 -3.04
CA GLU A 22 -3.36 -1.57 -2.70
C GLU A 22 -4.41 -0.48 -2.53
N LEU A 23 -4.06 0.62 -1.85
CA LEU A 23 -4.96 1.75 -1.66
C LEU A 23 -5.25 2.45 -3.00
N LEU A 24 -4.23 2.68 -3.84
CA LEU A 24 -4.42 3.23 -5.18
C LEU A 24 -5.33 2.35 -6.03
N PHE A 25 -5.12 1.04 -6.01
CA PHE A 25 -5.97 0.09 -6.72
C PHE A 25 -7.43 0.11 -6.25
N GLY A 26 -7.65 0.30 -4.95
CA GLY A 26 -9.00 0.48 -4.39
C GLY A 26 -9.63 1.80 -4.83
N LEU A 27 -8.85 2.88 -4.89
CA LEU A 27 -9.32 4.20 -5.30
C LEU A 27 -9.70 4.24 -6.79
N THR A 28 -8.88 3.65 -7.67
CA THR A 28 -9.15 3.61 -9.12
C THR A 28 -10.30 2.68 -9.52
N ARG A 29 -10.85 1.91 -8.56
CA ARG A 29 -12.08 1.11 -8.74
C ARG A 29 -13.36 1.88 -8.47
N LEU A 30 -13.27 3.11 -7.97
CA LEU A 30 -14.44 3.94 -7.77
C LEU A 30 -15.00 4.36 -9.14
N PRO A 31 -16.32 4.53 -9.27
CA PRO A 31 -16.89 5.09 -10.49
C PRO A 31 -16.34 6.49 -10.75
N ASP A 32 -16.05 6.77 -12.02
CA ASP A 32 -15.57 8.08 -12.48
C ASP A 32 -16.42 9.20 -11.90
N GLY A 33 -15.78 10.13 -11.17
CA GLY A 33 -16.55 11.19 -10.55
C GLY A 33 -15.82 12.01 -9.48
N ALA A 34 -16.58 12.89 -8.84
CA ALA A 34 -16.05 13.78 -7.81
C ALA A 34 -15.48 13.02 -6.61
N ARG A 35 -16.07 11.86 -6.28
CA ARG A 35 -15.63 11.02 -5.16
C ARG A 35 -14.25 10.42 -5.41
N GLU A 36 -14.03 9.82 -6.57
CA GLU A 36 -12.75 9.26 -6.97
C GLU A 36 -11.66 10.34 -6.97
N ARG A 37 -11.90 11.45 -7.68
CA ARG A 37 -10.95 12.58 -7.76
C ARG A 37 -10.61 13.17 -6.40
N GLY A 38 -11.62 13.36 -5.55
CA GLY A 38 -11.43 13.90 -4.20
C GLY A 38 -10.58 12.98 -3.33
N LEU A 39 -10.85 11.67 -3.35
CA LEU A 39 -10.09 10.71 -2.56
C LEU A 39 -8.67 10.51 -3.09
N LEU A 40 -8.46 10.48 -4.42
CA LEU A 40 -7.13 10.44 -5.02
C LEU A 40 -6.31 11.68 -4.62
N ALA A 41 -6.91 12.87 -4.65
CA ALA A 41 -6.24 14.10 -4.24
C ALA A 41 -5.87 14.09 -2.75
N SER A 42 -6.81 13.70 -1.88
CA SER A 42 -6.53 13.58 -0.44
C SER A 42 -5.47 12.53 -0.14
N PHE A 43 -5.49 11.40 -0.85
CA PHE A 43 -4.49 10.34 -0.68
C PHE A 43 -3.10 10.79 -1.13
N ALA A 44 -2.99 11.47 -2.28
CA ALA A 44 -1.72 12.04 -2.72
C ALA A 44 -1.16 13.05 -1.71
N SER A 45 -2.02 13.94 -1.19
CA SER A 45 -1.63 14.89 -0.14
C SER A 45 -1.18 14.19 1.14
N MET A 46 -1.86 13.12 1.56
CA MET A 46 -1.50 12.33 2.74
C MET A 46 -0.11 11.70 2.58
N LEU A 47 0.18 11.14 1.40
CA LEU A 47 1.50 10.55 1.14
C LEU A 47 2.63 11.58 1.20
N GLU A 48 2.39 12.78 0.66
CA GLU A 48 3.40 13.84 0.62
C GLU A 48 3.59 14.52 1.98
N VAL A 49 2.49 14.90 2.64
CA VAL A 49 2.51 15.72 3.86
C VAL A 49 2.63 14.86 5.11
N ASP A 50 1.79 13.84 5.24
CA ASP A 50 1.69 13.04 6.47
C ASP A 50 2.69 11.88 6.50
N PHE A 51 3.09 11.36 5.33
CA PHE A 51 4.04 10.24 5.20
C PHE A 51 5.29 10.59 4.39
N GLY A 52 5.60 11.87 4.20
CA GLY A 52 6.82 12.31 3.52
C GLY A 52 8.07 11.65 4.14
N GLY A 53 8.77 10.83 3.35
CA GLY A 53 9.94 10.05 3.79
C GLY A 53 9.65 8.85 4.70
N ARG A 54 8.36 8.49 4.90
CA ARG A 54 7.89 7.37 5.73
C ARG A 54 7.11 6.30 4.94
N VAL A 55 7.37 6.24 3.64
CA VAL A 55 6.94 5.13 2.77
C VAL A 55 8.16 4.24 2.52
N LEU A 56 8.09 2.99 2.97
CA LEU A 56 9.16 2.01 2.78
C LEU A 56 9.06 1.35 1.41
N ASP A 57 10.17 1.35 0.68
CA ASP A 57 10.29 0.62 -0.59
C ASP A 57 10.25 -0.89 -0.36
N PHE A 58 9.63 -1.61 -1.30
CA PHE A 58 9.67 -3.06 -1.36
C PHE A 58 10.81 -3.51 -2.28
N ASP A 59 12.00 -3.69 -1.70
CA ASP A 59 13.21 -4.10 -2.41
C ASP A 59 13.49 -5.61 -2.26
N LEU A 60 14.64 -6.07 -2.79
CA LEU A 60 15.06 -7.46 -2.67
C LEU A 60 15.22 -7.91 -1.20
N ARG A 61 15.64 -7.00 -0.32
CA ARG A 61 15.81 -7.32 1.11
C ARG A 61 14.45 -7.54 1.78
N ALA A 62 13.47 -6.68 1.49
CA ALA A 62 12.10 -6.86 1.93
C ALA A 62 11.53 -8.20 1.42
N ALA A 63 11.73 -8.51 0.12
CA ALA A 63 11.31 -9.77 -0.48
C ALA A 63 11.96 -11.00 0.18
N TRP A 64 13.25 -10.93 0.52
CA TRP A 64 13.95 -12.01 1.21
C TRP A 64 13.46 -12.19 2.64
N SER A 65 13.24 -11.09 3.37
CA SER A 65 12.66 -11.13 4.72
C SER A 65 11.24 -11.70 4.72
N MET A 66 10.55 -11.60 3.58
CA MET A 66 9.19 -12.07 3.39
C MET A 66 9.11 -13.57 3.06
N SER A 67 10.14 -14.13 2.41
CA SER A 67 10.21 -15.54 2.02
C SER A 67 9.84 -16.57 3.12
N PRO A 68 10.30 -16.45 4.39
CA PRO A 68 10.01 -17.47 5.41
C PRO A 68 8.53 -17.58 5.79
N HIS A 69 7.75 -16.51 5.60
CA HIS A 69 6.33 -16.51 5.95
C HIS A 69 5.43 -16.96 4.80
N TRP A 70 5.96 -17.12 3.59
CA TRP A 70 5.17 -17.59 2.47
C TRP A 70 4.94 -19.10 2.58
N PRO A 71 3.70 -19.58 2.76
CA PRO A 71 3.44 -21.00 2.74
C PRO A 71 3.83 -21.57 1.38
N ARG A 72 4.55 -22.69 1.41
CA ARG A 72 5.09 -23.40 0.23
C ARG A 72 4.05 -23.67 -0.88
N ALA A 73 2.76 -23.63 -0.53
CA ALA A 73 1.62 -23.75 -1.44
C ALA A 73 1.38 -22.53 -2.36
N MET A 74 1.76 -21.32 -1.94
CA MET A 74 1.55 -20.09 -2.73
C MET A 74 2.56 -19.94 -3.88
N CYS A 75 3.73 -20.59 -3.79
CA CYS A 75 4.73 -20.59 -4.86
C CYS A 75 4.22 -21.27 -6.17
N GLY A 76 3.13 -22.04 -6.09
CA GLY A 76 2.52 -22.73 -7.24
C GLY A 76 1.19 -22.14 -7.74
N THR A 77 0.58 -21.19 -7.01
CA THR A 77 -0.75 -20.65 -7.33
C THR A 77 -0.74 -19.21 -7.84
N PHE A 78 0.44 -18.56 -7.91
CA PHE A 78 0.56 -17.25 -8.53
C PHE A 78 0.34 -17.40 -10.05
N PRO A 79 -0.74 -16.83 -10.64
CA PRO A 79 -0.96 -16.91 -12.07
C PRO A 79 0.10 -16.04 -12.75
N THR A 80 1.11 -16.67 -13.35
CA THR A 80 2.12 -15.98 -14.15
C THR A 80 1.59 -15.59 -15.53
N SER A 81 0.37 -16.00 -15.90
CA SER A 81 -0.27 -15.73 -17.19
C SER A 81 -0.76 -14.29 -17.38
N ASP A 82 -0.96 -13.55 -16.29
CA ASP A 82 -1.57 -12.21 -16.32
C ASP A 82 -0.51 -11.08 -16.23
N TRP A 83 0.76 -11.44 -16.07
CA TRP A 83 1.90 -10.52 -16.04
C TRP A 83 2.56 -10.50 -17.42
N ASN A 84 2.07 -9.63 -18.30
CA ASN A 84 2.78 -9.31 -19.53
C ASN A 84 3.80 -8.20 -19.22
N TRP A 85 5.04 -8.60 -18.92
CA TRP A 85 6.21 -7.71 -19.01
C TRP A 85 6.60 -7.54 -20.48
#